data_AF-A0AAD3DI81-F1
#
_entry.id   AF-A0AAD3DI81-F1
#
_cell.length_a   1.000
_cell.length_b   1.000
_cell.length_c   1.000
_cell.angle_alpha   90.00
_cell.angle_beta   90.00
_cell.angle_gamma   90.00
#
_symmetry.space_group_name_H-M   'P 1'
#
loop_
_entity.id
_entity.type
_entity.pdbx_description
1 polymer ?
#
loop_
_entity_poly.entity_id
_entity_poly.type
_entity_poly.pdbx_seq_one_letter_code
_entity_poly.pdbx_strand_id
1 'polypeptide(L)'
;MLHELIQFRPADKYGGGQFSLFAKGPIPAGTAVWWLSPAEDPQLRCYTRRQILEHPQRELLSRFSYMVGHDAHGSTLQPEEDPAWFFNHSCDGNCWYDGDDKVVTKRDVAAGEEITYDYALTETEASLHAGMRCLCGAATCRGLLVFDGYRDPLFMHDNAGHTSSYIARKAREVGWHHPAVYPARRDAGSHCNNNNNNNTGSTHGSTTTNSGDNTASLCSANGTSSTSSDTSTSSNPTTLTTTASTPSSDSSGSSDSMGLFTLQSVSKSEVLLYFGGKVVDRRQLLAVQRLAPTLHFVQVAPALWMVPTQEGSETPDYINHSCDPNCGMLDSVTVVAMRDIGAGEELSIDYGTVMDESIESTGLETFDCCCGAACCRRRVTPRDYMRQDVRDRCQDYFPPFMRAKLAATTM
;
A
#
# COMPACT_ATOMS: atom_id res chain seq x y z
N MET A 1 -22.75 20.01 0.26
CA MET A 1 -24.00 19.81 1.03
C MET A 1 -23.93 18.53 1.83
N LEU A 2 -24.34 18.56 3.10
CA LEU A 2 -24.40 17.39 3.97
C LEU A 2 -25.81 16.80 4.02
N HIS A 3 -25.88 15.48 4.18
CA HIS A 3 -27.15 14.78 4.40
C HIS A 3 -27.80 15.19 5.72
N GLU A 4 -29.13 15.25 5.78
CA GLU A 4 -29.89 15.73 6.95
C GLU A 4 -29.65 14.89 8.23
N LEU A 5 -29.27 13.63 8.05
CA LEU A 5 -28.89 12.71 9.13
C LEU A 5 -27.49 12.96 9.70
N ILE A 6 -26.73 13.91 9.16
CA ILE A 6 -25.45 14.32 9.71
C ILE A 6 -25.67 15.49 10.68
N GLN A 7 -25.04 15.40 11.85
CA GLN A 7 -24.94 16.49 12.81
C GLN A 7 -23.50 16.92 12.99
N PHE A 8 -23.31 18.23 13.07
CA PHE A 8 -22.05 18.88 13.35
C PHE A 8 -22.00 19.27 14.84
N ARG A 9 -21.02 18.76 15.59
CA ARG A 9 -20.88 19.05 17.03
C ARG A 9 -19.41 19.10 17.47
N PRO A 10 -19.10 19.77 18.59
CA PRO A 10 -17.74 19.81 19.14
C PRO A 10 -17.18 18.41 19.44
N ALA A 11 -15.89 18.19 19.16
CA ALA A 11 -15.12 16.99 19.44
C ALA A 11 -13.60 17.26 19.45
N ASP A 12 -12.83 16.50 20.22
CA ASP A 12 -11.41 16.80 20.52
C ASP A 12 -10.38 15.92 19.80
N LYS A 13 -10.76 15.28 18.68
CA LYS A 13 -9.94 14.24 18.01
C LYS A 13 -8.56 14.71 17.50
N TYR A 14 -8.34 16.02 17.33
CA TYR A 14 -7.06 16.59 16.88
C TYR A 14 -6.63 17.85 17.67
N GLY A 15 -7.03 17.98 18.94
CA GLY A 15 -6.67 19.10 19.82
C GLY A 15 -7.74 20.20 19.90
N GLY A 16 -7.84 20.84 21.07
CA GLY A 16 -9.05 21.48 21.61
C GLY A 16 -9.83 22.46 20.72
N GLY A 17 -11.15 22.31 20.74
CA GLY A 17 -12.10 23.24 20.12
C GLY A 17 -12.51 22.88 18.69
N GLN A 18 -12.30 21.64 18.27
CA GLN A 18 -12.67 21.18 16.94
C GLN A 18 -14.10 20.67 16.90
N PHE A 19 -14.66 20.64 15.71
CA PHE A 19 -15.96 20.06 15.45
C PHE A 19 -15.79 18.82 14.59
N SER A 20 -16.78 17.94 14.61
CA SER A 20 -16.79 16.74 13.77
C SER A 20 -18.22 16.41 13.34
N LEU A 21 -18.30 15.57 12.31
CA LEU A 21 -19.54 15.11 11.75
C LEU A 21 -19.92 13.77 12.38
N PHE A 22 -21.17 13.64 12.81
CA PHE A 22 -21.69 12.40 13.41
C PHE A 22 -23.04 12.04 12.81
N ALA A 23 -23.36 10.76 12.82
CA ALA A 23 -24.69 10.28 12.49
C ALA A 23 -25.70 10.68 13.58
N LYS A 24 -26.84 11.26 13.19
CA LYS A 24 -27.99 11.53 14.09
C LYS A 24 -28.78 10.26 14.41
N GLY A 25 -28.78 9.31 13.49
CA GLY A 25 -29.46 8.01 13.57
C GLY A 25 -28.69 6.96 12.78
N PRO A 26 -29.17 5.70 12.71
CA PRO A 26 -28.53 4.69 11.87
C PRO A 26 -28.60 5.10 10.39
N ILE A 27 -27.50 4.91 9.66
CA ILE A 27 -27.37 5.23 8.23
C ILE A 27 -26.98 3.95 7.48
N PRO A 28 -27.78 3.45 6.51
CA PRO A 28 -27.44 2.26 5.74
C PRO A 28 -26.18 2.44 4.87
N ALA A 29 -25.51 1.34 4.54
CA ALA A 29 -24.43 1.31 3.55
C ALA A 29 -24.86 1.88 2.19
N GLY A 30 -23.95 2.58 1.51
CA GLY A 30 -24.20 3.20 0.20
C GLY A 30 -25.01 4.51 0.25
N THR A 31 -25.31 5.04 1.44
CA THR A 31 -26.04 6.31 1.58
C THR A 31 -25.10 7.48 1.32
N ALA A 32 -25.49 8.41 0.46
CA ALA A 32 -24.76 9.67 0.27
C ALA A 32 -24.86 10.55 1.53
N VAL A 33 -23.71 10.85 2.13
CA VAL A 33 -23.59 11.69 3.33
C VAL A 33 -23.13 13.11 2.99
N TRP A 34 -22.50 13.29 1.83
CA TRP A 34 -22.17 14.59 1.25
C TRP A 34 -22.24 14.55 -0.27
N TRP A 35 -22.62 15.68 -0.87
CA TRP A 35 -22.50 15.91 -2.31
C TRP A 35 -22.22 17.39 -2.63
N LEU A 36 -21.50 17.63 -3.73
CA LEU A 36 -21.28 18.95 -4.28
C LEU A 36 -22.58 19.49 -4.87
N SER A 37 -22.95 20.72 -4.51
CA SER A 37 -24.11 21.42 -5.04
C SER A 37 -23.61 22.68 -5.74
N PRO A 38 -23.43 22.68 -7.09
CA PRO A 38 -22.88 23.84 -7.79
C PRO A 38 -23.68 25.14 -7.63
N ALA A 39 -24.95 25.04 -7.23
CA ALA A 39 -25.81 26.19 -6.96
C ALA A 39 -25.57 26.81 -5.56
N GLU A 40 -25.07 26.02 -4.60
CA GLU A 40 -24.88 26.43 -3.20
C GLU A 40 -23.40 26.53 -2.81
N ASP A 41 -22.52 25.89 -3.58
CA ASP A 41 -21.07 25.99 -3.51
C ASP A 41 -20.56 26.43 -4.89
N PRO A 42 -20.64 27.74 -5.20
CA PRO A 42 -20.48 28.20 -6.57
C PRO A 42 -19.10 27.88 -7.14
N GLN A 43 -18.05 27.81 -6.30
CA GLN A 43 -16.67 27.63 -6.73
C GLN A 43 -15.81 27.14 -5.55
N LEU A 44 -15.59 25.82 -5.45
CA LEU A 44 -14.44 25.28 -4.72
C LEU A 44 -13.19 26.00 -5.21
N ARG A 45 -12.57 26.79 -4.32
CA ARG A 45 -11.38 27.55 -4.68
C ARG A 45 -10.18 26.62 -4.68
N CYS A 46 -9.49 26.59 -5.80
CA CYS A 46 -8.27 25.81 -5.94
C CYS A 46 -7.05 26.72 -5.81
N TYR A 47 -6.08 26.24 -5.05
CA TYR A 47 -4.80 26.92 -4.83
C TYR A 47 -3.66 25.96 -5.16
N THR A 48 -2.56 26.48 -5.66
CA THR A 48 -1.29 25.75 -5.67
C THR A 48 -0.69 25.72 -4.27
N ARG A 49 0.22 24.78 -4.02
CA ARG A 49 0.97 24.73 -2.76
C ARG A 49 1.66 26.05 -2.47
N ARG A 50 2.27 26.66 -3.49
CA ARG A 50 2.93 27.97 -3.38
C ARG A 50 1.95 29.06 -2.94
N GLN A 51 0.78 29.14 -3.58
CA GLN A 51 -0.24 30.14 -3.24
C GLN A 51 -0.70 30.00 -1.79
N ILE A 52 -0.89 28.77 -1.29
CA ILE A 52 -1.24 28.54 0.11
C ILE A 52 -0.12 29.01 1.04
N LEU A 53 1.13 28.59 0.79
CA LEU A 53 2.26 28.89 1.67
C LEU A 53 2.64 30.38 1.72
N GLU A 54 2.40 31.13 0.65
CA GLU A 54 2.61 32.57 0.55
C GLU A 54 1.42 33.39 1.13
N HIS A 55 0.27 32.77 1.39
CA HIS A 55 -0.91 33.47 1.89
C HIS A 55 -0.79 33.85 3.38
N PRO A 56 -1.26 35.04 3.81
CA PRO A 56 -1.22 35.45 5.22
C PRO A 56 -1.98 34.49 6.16
N GLN A 57 -3.03 33.84 5.67
CA GLN A 57 -3.83 32.85 6.40
C GLN A 57 -3.48 31.40 6.01
N ARG A 58 -2.21 31.12 5.66
CA ARG A 58 -1.74 29.80 5.21
C ARG A 58 -2.11 28.64 6.14
N GLU A 59 -2.16 28.85 7.44
CA GLU A 59 -2.49 27.79 8.42
C GLU A 59 -3.94 27.34 8.25
N LEU A 60 -4.85 28.29 8.01
CA LEU A 60 -6.26 28.01 7.79
C LEU A 60 -6.48 27.29 6.45
N LEU A 61 -5.86 27.81 5.38
CA LEU A 61 -5.92 27.19 4.06
C LEU A 61 -5.31 25.78 4.08
N SER A 62 -4.14 25.61 4.69
CA SER A 62 -3.50 24.30 4.79
C SER A 62 -4.38 23.33 5.55
N ARG A 63 -4.93 23.75 6.70
CA ARG A 63 -5.79 22.92 7.55
C ARG A 63 -7.05 22.46 6.83
N PHE A 64 -7.73 23.35 6.11
CA PHE A 64 -8.94 23.04 5.36
C PHE A 64 -8.59 22.92 3.88
N SER A 65 -7.75 21.94 3.55
CA SER A 65 -7.40 21.62 2.17
C SER A 65 -7.44 20.13 1.90
N TYR A 66 -7.75 19.80 0.65
CA TYR A 66 -7.54 18.47 0.09
C TYR A 66 -7.08 18.59 -1.36
N MET A 67 -6.39 17.58 -1.87
CA MET A 67 -5.90 17.57 -3.25
C MET A 67 -7.01 17.26 -4.25
N VAL A 68 -7.10 18.08 -5.30
CA VAL A 68 -7.98 17.86 -6.47
C VAL A 68 -7.18 17.60 -7.75
N GLY A 69 -5.86 17.72 -7.67
CA GLY A 69 -4.95 17.52 -8.80
C GLY A 69 -3.48 17.65 -8.39
N HIS A 70 -2.60 17.54 -9.38
CA HIS A 70 -1.17 17.78 -9.17
C HIS A 70 -0.93 19.26 -8.87
N ASP A 71 -0.40 19.57 -7.69
CA ASP A 71 -0.22 20.94 -7.18
C ASP A 71 -1.52 21.77 -7.24
N ALA A 72 -2.66 21.14 -6.97
CA ALA A 72 -3.97 21.78 -6.92
C ALA A 72 -4.74 21.31 -5.68
N HIS A 73 -5.06 22.28 -4.81
CA HIS A 73 -5.68 22.06 -3.51
C HIS A 73 -7.00 22.81 -3.42
N GLY A 74 -8.11 22.09 -3.27
CA GLY A 74 -9.38 22.69 -2.91
C GLY A 74 -9.28 23.18 -1.46
N SER A 75 -9.59 24.45 -1.19
CA SER A 75 -9.45 25.03 0.15
C SER A 75 -10.40 26.20 0.39
N THR A 76 -10.58 26.58 1.67
CA THR A 76 -11.45 27.67 2.11
C THR A 76 -10.82 28.56 3.18
N LEU A 77 -11.23 29.83 3.20
CA LEU A 77 -10.95 30.77 4.29
C LEU A 77 -12.13 30.91 5.27
N GLN A 78 -13.26 30.26 4.99
CA GLN A 78 -14.51 30.36 5.74
C GLN A 78 -15.08 28.96 5.99
N PRO A 79 -14.36 28.07 6.70
CA PRO A 79 -14.80 26.69 6.93
C PRO A 79 -16.14 26.60 7.68
N GLU A 80 -16.48 27.60 8.48
CA GLU A 80 -17.73 27.69 9.23
C GLU A 80 -18.99 27.85 8.35
N GLU A 81 -18.85 28.26 7.09
CA GLU A 81 -19.96 28.41 6.16
C GLU A 81 -20.45 27.05 5.60
N ASP A 82 -19.57 26.04 5.57
CA ASP A 82 -19.92 24.68 5.16
C ASP A 82 -19.30 23.64 6.12
N PRO A 83 -20.12 23.00 6.99
CA PRO A 83 -19.63 21.98 7.91
C PRO A 83 -18.98 20.77 7.23
N ALA A 84 -19.11 20.60 5.91
CA ALA A 84 -18.40 19.57 5.16
C ALA A 84 -16.86 19.71 5.24
N TRP A 85 -16.32 20.89 5.55
CA TRP A 85 -14.88 21.06 5.77
C TRP A 85 -14.35 20.34 7.02
N PHE A 86 -15.23 19.73 7.82
CA PHE A 86 -14.88 19.04 9.07
C PHE A 86 -15.07 17.51 8.99
N PHE A 87 -15.07 16.93 7.79
CA PHE A 87 -14.86 15.48 7.67
C PHE A 87 -13.49 15.12 8.23
N ASN A 88 -13.49 14.26 9.24
CA ASN A 88 -12.26 13.81 9.88
C ASN A 88 -11.70 12.54 9.26
N HIS A 89 -10.40 12.37 9.43
CA HIS A 89 -9.71 11.16 9.04
C HIS A 89 -9.99 9.98 9.99
N SER A 90 -10.20 8.79 9.41
CA SER A 90 -9.96 7.50 10.03
C SER A 90 -9.23 6.56 9.07
N CYS A 91 -8.26 5.77 9.56
CA CYS A 91 -7.61 4.73 8.76
C CYS A 91 -8.57 3.57 8.42
N ASP A 92 -9.60 3.38 9.24
CA ASP A 92 -10.75 2.51 8.96
C ASP A 92 -12.02 3.39 8.94
N GLY A 93 -12.12 4.20 7.89
CA GLY A 93 -13.24 5.14 7.70
C GLY A 93 -14.53 4.43 7.34
N ASN A 94 -15.66 4.94 7.82
CA ASN A 94 -16.98 4.41 7.48
C ASN A 94 -17.56 5.01 6.19
N CYS A 95 -16.86 5.96 5.57
CA CYS A 95 -17.23 6.58 4.30
C CYS A 95 -16.08 6.56 3.29
N TRP A 96 -16.42 6.70 2.02
CA TRP A 96 -15.51 6.78 0.87
C TRP A 96 -16.13 7.63 -0.25
N TYR A 97 -15.38 7.88 -1.32
CA TYR A 97 -15.86 8.71 -2.43
C TYR A 97 -16.72 7.90 -3.39
N ASP A 98 -17.68 8.57 -4.05
CA ASP A 98 -18.32 8.06 -5.27
C ASP A 98 -18.27 9.17 -6.32
N GLY A 99 -17.21 9.15 -7.14
CA GLY A 99 -16.85 10.30 -7.98
C GLY A 99 -16.17 11.42 -7.18
N ASP A 100 -15.98 12.57 -7.82
CA ASP A 100 -15.36 13.75 -7.19
C ASP A 100 -16.39 14.64 -6.46
N ASP A 101 -17.67 14.36 -6.65
CA ASP A 101 -18.78 15.20 -6.21
C ASP A 101 -19.58 14.58 -5.06
N LYS A 102 -19.23 13.39 -4.55
CA LYS A 102 -19.99 12.72 -3.47
C LYS A 102 -19.12 11.90 -2.53
N VAL A 103 -19.58 11.81 -1.28
CA VAL A 103 -19.09 10.88 -0.26
C VAL A 103 -20.27 10.03 0.20
N VAL A 104 -20.08 8.71 0.22
CA VAL A 104 -21.10 7.72 0.60
C VAL A 104 -20.60 6.81 1.71
N THR A 105 -21.50 6.19 2.47
CA THR A 105 -21.14 5.21 3.50
C THR A 105 -20.64 3.90 2.88
N LYS A 106 -19.54 3.35 3.40
CA LYS A 106 -18.95 2.05 3.00
C LYS A 106 -19.68 0.86 3.63
N ARG A 107 -20.29 1.08 4.80
CA ARG A 107 -21.04 0.10 5.58
C ARG A 107 -22.18 0.80 6.32
N ASP A 108 -23.02 0.03 7.00
CA ASP A 108 -23.97 0.59 7.94
C ASP A 108 -23.23 1.37 9.05
N VAL A 109 -23.72 2.57 9.36
CA VAL A 109 -23.17 3.49 10.36
C VAL A 109 -24.16 3.61 11.51
N ALA A 110 -23.69 3.41 12.73
CA ALA A 110 -24.54 3.48 13.91
C ALA A 110 -24.91 4.93 14.27
N ALA A 111 -26.04 5.12 14.96
CA ALA A 111 -26.39 6.41 15.53
C ALA A 111 -25.28 6.90 16.49
N GLY A 112 -24.87 8.16 16.33
CA GLY A 112 -23.81 8.77 17.14
C GLY A 112 -22.38 8.40 16.72
N GLU A 113 -22.19 7.53 15.73
CA GLU A 113 -20.87 7.22 15.15
C GLU A 113 -20.34 8.44 14.37
N GLU A 114 -19.03 8.67 14.42
CA GLU A 114 -18.37 9.76 13.70
C GLU A 114 -18.28 9.44 12.21
N ILE A 115 -18.65 10.38 11.35
CA ILE A 115 -18.54 10.25 9.91
C ILE A 115 -17.10 10.57 9.50
N THR A 116 -16.40 9.58 8.97
CA THR A 116 -14.97 9.69 8.63
C THR A 116 -14.64 8.96 7.35
N TYR A 117 -13.59 9.39 6.67
CA TYR A 117 -13.02 8.67 5.53
C TYR A 117 -11.49 8.64 5.62
N ASP A 118 -10.85 7.75 4.85
CA ASP A 118 -9.40 7.73 4.75
C ASP A 118 -8.91 8.87 3.83
N TYR A 119 -8.13 9.82 4.35
CA TYR A 119 -7.61 10.94 3.55
C TYR A 119 -6.72 10.49 2.38
N ALA A 120 -6.15 9.28 2.41
CA ALA A 120 -5.46 8.71 1.25
C ALA A 120 -6.38 8.48 0.03
N LEU A 121 -7.71 8.61 0.18
CA LEU A 121 -8.67 8.63 -0.92
C LEU A 121 -8.63 9.93 -1.74
N THR A 122 -8.03 11.01 -1.21
CA THR A 122 -7.87 12.30 -1.89
C THR A 122 -6.42 12.78 -2.01
N GLU A 123 -5.56 12.39 -1.06
CA GLU A 123 -4.20 12.94 -0.90
C GLU A 123 -3.10 12.07 -1.54
N THR A 124 -2.01 12.72 -1.99
CA THR A 124 -0.72 12.06 -2.29
C THR A 124 0.37 12.55 -1.33
N GLU A 125 1.60 12.03 -1.46
CA GLU A 125 2.75 12.49 -0.66
C GLU A 125 3.07 13.98 -0.82
N ALA A 126 2.50 14.65 -1.83
CA ALA A 126 2.62 16.08 -2.06
C ALA A 126 1.64 16.92 -1.21
N SER A 127 0.79 16.27 -0.40
CA SER A 127 -0.18 16.92 0.47
C SER A 127 0.47 17.95 1.40
N LEU A 128 -0.30 18.96 1.78
CA LEU A 128 0.07 19.89 2.86
C LEU A 128 -0.01 19.23 4.24
N HIS A 129 -0.72 18.10 4.34
CA HIS A 129 -0.90 17.34 5.57
C HIS A 129 0.13 16.22 5.76
N ALA A 130 1.04 16.02 4.80
CA ALA A 130 1.96 14.89 4.81
C ALA A 130 2.85 14.93 6.06
N GLY A 131 2.89 13.82 6.81
CA GLY A 131 3.53 13.73 8.12
C GLY A 131 2.62 14.07 9.31
N MET A 132 1.31 14.22 9.09
CA MET A 132 0.32 14.38 10.17
C MET A 132 0.30 13.12 11.07
N ARG A 133 0.38 13.31 12.39
CA ARG A 133 0.13 12.24 13.36
C ARG A 133 -1.34 11.87 13.39
N CYS A 134 -1.65 10.60 13.18
CA CYS A 134 -2.99 10.06 13.17
C CYS A 134 -3.48 9.78 14.59
N LEU A 135 -4.68 10.25 14.92
CA LEU A 135 -5.34 10.06 16.22
C LEU A 135 -6.69 9.33 16.05
N CYS A 136 -6.82 8.52 14.99
CA CYS A 136 -8.12 7.95 14.63
C CYS A 136 -8.65 6.87 15.57
N GLY A 137 -7.75 6.18 16.29
CA GLY A 137 -8.12 5.09 17.21
C GLY A 137 -8.52 3.77 16.55
N ALA A 138 -8.46 3.67 15.21
CA ALA A 138 -8.72 2.42 14.49
C ALA A 138 -7.68 1.35 14.87
N ALA A 139 -8.09 0.08 14.89
CA ALA A 139 -7.18 -1.05 15.17
C ALA A 139 -6.02 -1.13 14.15
N THR A 140 -6.27 -0.71 12.91
CA THR A 140 -5.32 -0.64 11.80
C THR A 140 -4.74 0.77 11.60
N CYS A 141 -4.69 1.59 12.66
CA CYS A 141 -4.19 2.95 12.58
C CYS A 141 -2.75 3.00 12.07
N ARG A 142 -2.49 3.80 11.03
CA ARG A 142 -1.14 3.97 10.44
C ARG A 142 -0.18 4.80 11.30
N GLY A 143 -0.67 5.48 12.34
CA GLY A 143 0.12 6.36 13.22
C GLY A 143 0.61 7.67 12.58
N LEU A 144 1.13 7.61 11.35
CA LEU A 144 1.61 8.76 10.58
C LEU A 144 1.01 8.72 9.17
N LEU A 145 0.39 9.82 8.74
CA LEU A 145 -0.22 9.92 7.41
C LEU A 145 0.79 10.46 6.41
N VAL A 146 1.24 9.60 5.50
CA VAL A 146 2.19 9.94 4.43
C VAL A 146 1.56 9.97 3.02
N PHE A 147 0.30 9.51 2.92
CA PHE A 147 -0.55 9.58 1.73
C PHE A 147 0.02 8.92 0.47
N ASP A 148 0.67 7.77 0.63
CA ASP A 148 1.15 6.94 -0.47
C ASP A 148 0.18 5.78 -0.81
N GLY A 149 -1.06 5.82 -0.30
CA GLY A 149 -2.06 4.76 -0.49
C GLY A 149 -2.34 4.43 -1.96
N TYR A 150 -2.25 5.40 -2.88
CA TYR A 150 -2.40 5.16 -4.31
C TYR A 150 -1.31 4.26 -4.93
N ARG A 151 -0.20 4.04 -4.21
CA ARG A 151 0.90 3.13 -4.58
C ARG A 151 0.71 1.75 -3.97
N ASP A 152 -0.18 1.60 -2.99
CA ASP A 152 -0.46 0.36 -2.28
C ASP A 152 -1.58 -0.42 -3.00
N PRO A 153 -1.31 -1.63 -3.51
CA PRO A 153 -2.29 -2.46 -4.21
C PRO A 153 -3.49 -2.84 -3.36
N LEU A 154 -3.27 -3.14 -2.08
CA LEU A 154 -4.33 -3.59 -1.18
C LEU A 154 -5.23 -2.41 -0.85
N PHE A 155 -4.64 -1.24 -0.57
CA PHE A 155 -5.41 -0.01 -0.41
C PHE A 155 -6.25 0.30 -1.66
N MET A 156 -5.67 0.19 -2.85
CA MET A 156 -6.40 0.48 -4.09
C MET A 156 -7.42 -0.60 -4.45
N HIS A 157 -7.19 -1.86 -4.08
CA HIS A 157 -8.16 -2.94 -4.20
C HIS A 157 -9.36 -2.70 -3.28
N ASP A 158 -9.12 -2.41 -2.01
CA ASP A 158 -10.17 -2.25 -0.99
C ASP A 158 -11.02 -0.98 -1.19
N ASN A 159 -10.49 -0.02 -1.96
CA ASN A 159 -11.15 1.23 -2.30
C ASN A 159 -11.40 1.37 -3.81
N ALA A 160 -11.43 0.24 -4.54
CA ALA A 160 -11.60 0.23 -5.98
C ALA A 160 -12.87 0.98 -6.40
N GLY A 161 -12.70 2.00 -7.26
CA GLY A 161 -13.81 2.84 -7.71
C GLY A 161 -14.33 3.88 -6.71
N HIS A 162 -13.72 3.97 -5.52
CA HIS A 162 -14.17 4.80 -4.40
C HIS A 162 -13.12 5.80 -3.86
N THR A 163 -12.17 6.16 -4.72
CA THR A 163 -11.22 7.26 -4.51
C THR A 163 -11.63 8.49 -5.32
N SER A 164 -11.01 9.64 -5.07
CA SER A 164 -11.09 10.75 -6.02
C SER A 164 -10.52 10.35 -7.39
N SER A 165 -10.93 11.04 -8.45
CA SER A 165 -10.43 10.86 -9.80
C SER A 165 -8.93 11.13 -9.89
N TYR A 166 -8.41 12.05 -9.06
CA TYR A 166 -6.99 12.35 -8.96
C TYR A 166 -6.22 11.14 -8.43
N ILE A 167 -6.65 10.54 -7.33
CA ILE A 167 -6.01 9.33 -6.78
C ILE A 167 -6.11 8.15 -7.72
N ALA A 168 -7.26 7.94 -8.37
CA ALA A 168 -7.41 6.90 -9.37
C ALA A 168 -6.43 7.08 -10.55
N ARG A 169 -6.16 8.32 -10.96
CA ARG A 169 -5.17 8.65 -12.00
C ARG A 169 -3.74 8.39 -11.54
N LYS A 170 -3.41 8.80 -10.31
CA LYS A 170 -2.09 8.56 -9.71
C LYS A 170 -1.78 7.07 -9.57
N ALA A 171 -2.77 6.25 -9.20
CA ALA A 171 -2.61 4.79 -9.15
C ALA A 171 -2.33 4.19 -10.54
N ARG A 172 -2.99 4.69 -11.60
CA ARG A 172 -2.71 4.29 -12.98
C ARG A 172 -1.29 4.65 -13.43
N GLU A 173 -0.81 5.84 -13.08
CA GLU A 173 0.55 6.30 -13.43
C GLU A 173 1.66 5.41 -12.83
N VAL A 174 1.41 4.75 -11.70
CA VAL A 174 2.38 3.85 -11.05
C VAL A 174 2.22 2.38 -11.46
N GLY A 175 1.36 2.07 -12.42
CA GLY A 175 1.26 0.73 -13.03
C GLY A 175 0.10 -0.14 -12.55
N TRP A 176 -0.81 0.36 -11.71
CA TRP A 176 -2.01 -0.38 -11.32
C TRP A 176 -3.10 -0.25 -12.39
N HIS A 177 -3.01 -1.08 -13.44
CA HIS A 177 -4.03 -1.20 -14.48
C HIS A 177 -4.53 -2.65 -14.57
N HIS A 178 -5.47 -3.01 -13.70
CA HIS A 178 -6.27 -4.24 -13.86
C HIS A 178 -7.72 -3.86 -14.25
N PRO A 179 -8.25 -4.35 -15.39
CA PRO A 179 -9.60 -4.00 -15.86
C PRO A 179 -10.73 -4.35 -14.89
N ALA A 180 -10.51 -5.33 -13.99
CA ALA A 180 -11.47 -5.68 -12.94
C ALA A 180 -11.43 -4.73 -11.71
N VAL A 181 -10.39 -3.88 -11.59
CA VAL A 181 -10.23 -2.89 -10.50
C VAL A 181 -10.63 -1.49 -10.96
N TYR A 182 -10.46 -1.19 -12.26
CA TYR A 182 -10.84 0.10 -12.86
C TYR A 182 -11.62 -0.10 -14.17
N PRO A 183 -12.97 -0.21 -14.14
CA PRO A 183 -13.74 -0.08 -15.36
C PRO A 183 -13.57 1.35 -15.92
N ALA A 184 -13.49 1.47 -17.25
CA ALA A 184 -13.37 2.76 -17.91
C ALA A 184 -14.54 3.69 -17.50
N ARG A 185 -14.26 4.70 -16.67
CA ARG A 185 -15.24 5.74 -16.32
C ARG A 185 -15.18 6.86 -17.35
N ARG A 186 -16.34 7.45 -17.64
CA ARG A 186 -16.42 8.71 -18.40
C ARG A 186 -15.81 9.81 -17.54
N ASP A 187 -14.81 10.51 -18.06
CA ASP A 187 -14.22 11.67 -17.39
C ASP A 187 -15.30 12.73 -17.14
N ALA A 188 -15.79 12.83 -15.91
CA ALA A 188 -16.44 14.04 -15.45
C ALA A 188 -15.31 15.03 -15.19
N GLY A 189 -15.15 16.04 -16.05
CA GLY A 189 -14.10 17.03 -15.93
C GLY A 189 -14.10 17.64 -14.51
N SER A 190 -12.93 17.69 -13.87
CA SER A 190 -12.76 18.31 -12.55
C SER A 190 -13.42 19.70 -12.50
N HIS A 191 -14.41 19.87 -11.62
CA HIS A 191 -15.21 21.12 -11.48
C HIS A 191 -14.47 22.22 -10.69
N CYS A 192 -13.14 22.21 -10.72
CA CYS A 192 -12.31 23.22 -10.06
C CYS A 192 -12.24 24.49 -10.91
N ASN A 193 -12.72 25.62 -10.38
CA ASN A 193 -12.58 26.90 -11.05
C ASN A 193 -11.17 27.46 -10.77
N ASN A 194 -10.31 27.40 -11.78
CA ASN A 194 -8.93 27.83 -11.65
C ASN A 194 -8.86 29.36 -11.68
N ASN A 195 -8.74 29.99 -10.51
CA ASN A 195 -8.61 31.44 -10.41
C ASN A 195 -7.14 31.85 -10.64
N ASN A 196 -6.60 31.58 -11.84
CA ASN A 196 -5.43 32.29 -12.32
C ASN A 196 -5.32 32.28 -13.84
N ASN A 197 -5.62 33.44 -14.40
CA ASN A 197 -5.32 33.81 -15.77
C ASN A 197 -3.83 34.15 -15.85
N ASN A 198 -2.99 33.19 -16.28
CA ASN A 198 -1.67 33.50 -16.80
C ASN A 198 -1.37 32.61 -18.00
N ASN A 199 -1.67 33.20 -19.15
CA ASN A 199 -1.43 32.73 -20.50
C ASN A 199 0.08 32.65 -20.79
N THR A 200 0.61 31.45 -20.99
CA THR A 200 1.79 31.22 -21.84
C THR A 200 1.50 30.04 -22.75
N GLY A 201 1.09 30.37 -23.98
CA GLY A 201 0.76 29.40 -25.00
C GLY A 201 1.96 28.57 -25.46
N SER A 202 1.70 27.30 -25.75
CA SER A 202 2.32 26.60 -26.86
C SER A 202 1.30 25.63 -27.42
N THR A 203 0.96 25.84 -28.68
CA THR A 203 0.01 25.07 -29.45
C THR A 203 0.73 23.91 -30.12
N HIS A 204 0.22 22.69 -29.96
CA HIS A 204 0.24 21.71 -31.04
C HIS A 204 -0.93 20.76 -30.88
N GLY A 205 -1.90 20.92 -31.79
CA GLY A 205 -3.04 20.03 -31.92
C GLY A 205 -2.68 18.75 -32.66
N SER A 206 -3.38 17.68 -32.30
CA SER A 206 -3.57 16.53 -33.17
C SER A 206 -4.91 15.88 -32.81
N THR A 207 -5.91 16.21 -33.61
CA THR A 207 -7.21 15.55 -33.71
C THR A 207 -7.04 14.13 -34.25
N THR A 208 -7.55 13.12 -33.56
CA THR A 208 -8.07 11.92 -34.23
C THR A 208 -9.34 11.43 -33.56
N THR A 209 -10.41 11.42 -34.35
CA THR A 209 -11.68 10.74 -34.13
C THR A 209 -11.50 9.25 -34.37
N ASN A 210 -12.14 8.38 -33.56
CA ASN A 210 -12.79 7.23 -34.16
C ASN A 210 -13.91 6.63 -33.30
N SER A 211 -15.01 6.40 -34.00
CA SER A 211 -16.24 5.72 -33.61
C SER A 211 -16.05 4.20 -33.59
N GLY A 212 -16.91 3.48 -32.86
CA GLY A 212 -16.98 2.03 -32.98
C GLY A 212 -17.84 1.37 -31.90
N ASP A 213 -19.12 1.19 -32.23
CA ASP A 213 -20.06 0.31 -31.52
C ASP A 213 -19.49 -1.11 -31.34
N ASN A 214 -19.83 -1.76 -30.22
CA ASN A 214 -20.19 -3.18 -30.26
C ASN A 214 -21.01 -3.62 -29.04
N THR A 215 -22.13 -4.25 -29.37
CA THR A 215 -23.16 -4.86 -28.53
C THR A 215 -22.84 -6.32 -28.21
N ALA A 216 -23.09 -6.78 -26.97
CA ALA A 216 -23.49 -8.16 -26.61
C ALA A 216 -23.86 -8.17 -25.11
N SER A 217 -25.14 -8.23 -24.70
CA SER A 217 -26.05 -9.37 -24.62
C SER A 217 -25.70 -10.44 -23.56
N LEU A 218 -26.29 -10.25 -22.37
CA LEU A 218 -26.99 -11.22 -21.52
C LEU A 218 -26.53 -12.70 -21.49
N CYS A 219 -26.17 -13.14 -20.27
CA CYS A 219 -26.63 -14.43 -19.73
C CYS A 219 -26.74 -14.38 -18.20
N SER A 220 -27.98 -14.42 -17.71
CA SER A 220 -28.35 -14.62 -16.31
C SER A 220 -28.27 -16.10 -15.93
N ALA A 221 -27.80 -16.40 -14.72
CA ALA A 221 -28.13 -17.64 -14.03
C ALA A 221 -28.30 -17.34 -12.53
N ASN A 222 -29.55 -17.43 -12.08
CA ASN A 222 -29.95 -17.46 -10.67
C ASN A 222 -29.51 -18.80 -10.05
N GLY A 223 -28.93 -18.73 -8.86
CA GLY A 223 -28.72 -19.87 -7.98
C GLY A 223 -28.69 -19.41 -6.53
N THR A 224 -29.82 -19.50 -5.85
CA THR A 224 -29.98 -19.24 -4.42
C THR A 224 -29.44 -20.40 -3.58
N SER A 225 -28.58 -20.14 -2.59
CA SER A 225 -28.58 -20.89 -1.32
C SER A 225 -27.75 -20.21 -0.22
N SER A 226 -28.47 -19.80 0.83
CA SER A 226 -28.15 -19.84 2.27
C SER A 226 -26.77 -19.44 2.81
N THR A 227 -26.85 -18.42 3.66
CA THR A 227 -25.94 -17.96 4.70
C THR A 227 -25.35 -19.04 5.61
N SER A 228 -24.03 -19.01 5.80
CA SER A 228 -23.38 -19.30 7.08
C SER A 228 -22.26 -18.29 7.31
N SER A 229 -22.35 -17.60 8.44
CA SER A 229 -21.38 -16.67 8.98
C SER A 229 -20.12 -17.43 9.40
N ASP A 230 -18.97 -17.14 8.78
CA ASP A 230 -17.66 -17.50 9.31
C ASP A 230 -16.70 -16.31 9.18
N THR A 231 -16.22 -15.88 10.33
CA THR A 231 -15.15 -14.90 10.53
C THR A 231 -13.84 -15.43 9.95
N SER A 232 -13.34 -14.84 8.87
CA SER A 232 -12.03 -15.18 8.31
C SER A 232 -10.90 -14.48 9.07
N THR A 233 -10.44 -15.10 10.15
CA THR A 233 -9.05 -14.96 10.58
C THR A 233 -8.15 -15.49 9.47
N SER A 234 -7.11 -14.73 9.09
CA SER A 234 -6.03 -15.17 8.20
C SER A 234 -5.50 -16.53 8.67
N SER A 235 -5.89 -17.58 7.96
CA SER A 235 -5.47 -18.95 8.24
C SER A 235 -4.12 -19.20 7.56
N ASN A 236 -3.03 -19.09 8.31
CA ASN A 236 -1.83 -19.87 7.98
C ASN A 236 -2.17 -21.35 8.26
N PRO A 237 -2.11 -22.26 7.27
CA PRO A 237 -2.56 -23.62 7.49
C PRO A 237 -1.45 -24.40 8.20
N THR A 238 -1.55 -24.62 9.52
CA THR A 238 -1.14 -25.84 10.27
C THR A 238 0.23 -26.54 10.03
N THR A 239 1.14 -26.04 9.18
CA THR A 239 2.29 -26.79 8.63
C THR A 239 3.66 -26.33 9.13
N LEU A 240 3.77 -25.17 9.78
CA LEU A 240 5.07 -24.56 10.12
C LEU A 240 5.14 -24.17 11.59
N THR A 241 6.35 -24.20 12.16
CA THR A 241 6.65 -23.72 13.51
C THR A 241 7.97 -22.96 13.55
N THR A 242 8.12 -22.05 14.51
CA THR A 242 9.36 -21.32 14.76
C THR A 242 10.08 -21.92 15.97
N THR A 243 11.33 -22.35 15.82
CA THR A 243 12.15 -22.90 16.92
C THR A 243 13.58 -22.36 16.86
N ALA A 244 14.35 -22.50 17.95
CA ALA A 244 15.77 -22.14 17.94
C ALA A 244 16.49 -22.92 16.82
N SER A 245 17.23 -22.19 15.98
CA SER A 245 18.05 -22.76 14.93
C SER A 245 19.51 -22.82 15.38
N THR A 246 20.30 -23.70 14.75
CA THR A 246 21.76 -23.64 14.89
C THR A 246 22.26 -22.29 14.40
N PRO A 247 23.26 -21.65 15.04
CA PRO A 247 23.66 -20.29 14.70
C PRO A 247 24.12 -20.18 13.24
N SER A 248 23.20 -19.74 12.38
CA SER A 248 23.50 -19.07 11.12
C SER A 248 23.84 -17.64 11.51
N SER A 249 25.11 -17.28 11.50
CA SER A 249 25.59 -15.98 11.94
C SER A 249 25.02 -14.84 11.10
N ASP A 250 23.87 -14.31 11.53
CA ASP A 250 23.63 -12.88 11.46
C ASP A 250 24.70 -12.20 12.32
N SER A 251 25.18 -11.06 11.86
CA SER A 251 26.32 -10.29 12.35
C SER A 251 26.21 -9.78 13.80
N SER A 252 25.28 -10.30 14.61
CA SER A 252 24.99 -9.86 15.96
C SER A 252 25.55 -10.74 17.09
N GLY A 253 26.11 -11.92 16.82
CA GLY A 253 26.72 -12.76 17.87
C GLY A 253 25.75 -13.13 19.01
N SER A 254 24.45 -13.07 18.74
CA SER A 254 23.38 -13.46 19.65
C SER A 254 23.23 -14.99 19.65
N SER A 255 23.13 -15.58 20.84
CA SER A 255 22.90 -17.02 21.04
C SER A 255 21.49 -17.50 20.67
N ASP A 256 20.62 -16.60 20.17
CA ASP A 256 19.19 -16.83 20.02
C ASP A 256 18.73 -16.60 18.56
N SER A 257 19.35 -17.26 17.56
CA SER A 257 18.83 -17.24 16.19
C SER A 257 17.66 -18.22 16.05
N MET A 258 16.51 -17.73 15.61
CA MET A 258 15.32 -18.55 15.34
C MET A 258 15.31 -19.04 13.89
N GLY A 259 14.58 -20.12 13.60
CA GLY A 259 14.38 -20.64 12.25
C GLY A 259 12.98 -21.21 12.06
N LEU A 260 12.58 -21.39 10.79
CA LEU A 260 11.30 -22.00 10.41
C LEU A 260 11.46 -23.49 10.12
N PHE A 261 10.60 -24.32 10.70
CA PHE A 261 10.64 -25.77 10.53
C PHE A 261 9.29 -26.30 10.10
N THR A 262 9.30 -27.34 9.27
CA THR A 262 8.08 -28.05 8.87
C THR A 262 7.53 -28.89 10.04
N LEU A 263 6.23 -28.86 10.24
CA LEU A 263 5.51 -29.76 11.17
C LEU A 263 5.12 -31.08 10.50
N GLN A 264 4.95 -31.04 9.17
CA GLN A 264 4.60 -32.18 8.34
C GLN A 264 5.35 -32.12 7.01
N SER A 265 5.34 -33.23 6.26
CA SER A 265 5.94 -33.28 4.93
C SER A 265 5.31 -32.24 4.01
N VAL A 266 6.14 -31.58 3.21
CA VAL A 266 5.77 -30.58 2.20
C VAL A 266 6.17 -31.14 0.83
N SER A 267 5.28 -31.03 -0.15
CA SER A 267 5.57 -31.49 -1.51
C SER A 267 6.35 -30.43 -2.30
N LYS A 268 7.16 -30.87 -3.26
CA LYS A 268 7.81 -29.96 -4.22
C LYS A 268 6.78 -29.00 -4.84
N SER A 269 7.18 -27.74 -5.01
CA SER A 269 6.38 -26.65 -5.57
C SER A 269 5.21 -26.16 -4.73
N GLU A 270 5.02 -26.70 -3.53
CA GLU A 270 4.06 -26.17 -2.57
C GLU A 270 4.47 -24.77 -2.10
N VAL A 271 3.48 -23.89 -1.95
CA VAL A 271 3.69 -22.51 -1.47
C VAL A 271 3.74 -22.52 0.06
N LEU A 272 4.78 -21.90 0.62
CA LEU A 272 5.09 -21.95 2.04
C LEU A 272 4.90 -20.61 2.74
N LEU A 273 5.39 -19.53 2.13
CA LEU A 273 5.42 -18.20 2.75
C LEU A 273 5.14 -17.14 1.70
N TYR A 274 4.60 -16.02 2.17
CA TYR A 274 4.49 -14.78 1.41
C TYR A 274 5.15 -13.66 2.22
N PHE A 275 6.09 -12.94 1.62
CA PHE A 275 6.58 -11.70 2.19
C PHE A 275 5.51 -10.62 2.03
N GLY A 276 5.07 -10.08 3.18
CA GLY A 276 4.16 -8.94 3.26
C GLY A 276 4.91 -7.71 3.75
N GLY A 277 4.46 -6.52 3.33
CA GLY A 277 5.05 -5.28 3.80
C GLY A 277 4.89 -4.11 2.84
N LYS A 278 5.58 -3.02 3.16
CA LYS A 278 5.62 -1.79 2.39
C LYS A 278 6.77 -1.81 1.41
N VAL A 279 6.48 -1.58 0.14
CA VAL A 279 7.51 -1.38 -0.88
C VAL A 279 8.06 0.04 -0.78
N VAL A 280 9.38 0.15 -0.70
CA VAL A 280 10.14 1.38 -0.49
C VAL A 280 11.28 1.50 -1.50
N ASP A 281 11.62 2.74 -1.84
CA ASP A 281 12.82 3.05 -2.63
C ASP A 281 14.10 3.00 -1.77
N ARG A 282 15.27 3.06 -2.41
CA ARG A 282 16.58 3.02 -1.74
C ARG A 282 16.71 4.09 -0.65
N ARG A 283 16.23 5.31 -0.88
CA ARG A 283 16.34 6.42 0.08
C ARG A 283 15.49 6.16 1.31
N GLN A 284 14.29 5.64 1.13
CA GLN A 284 13.37 5.25 2.19
C GLN A 284 13.93 4.07 2.99
N LEU A 285 14.44 3.03 2.32
CA LEU A 285 15.09 1.90 3.00
C LEU A 285 16.27 2.35 3.86
N LEU A 286 17.13 3.24 3.35
CA LEU A 286 18.22 3.82 4.12
C LEU A 286 17.75 4.68 5.31
N ALA A 287 16.58 5.31 5.22
CA ALA A 287 15.99 6.02 6.35
C ALA A 287 15.51 5.03 7.42
N VAL A 288 14.87 3.93 7.00
CA VAL A 288 14.40 2.86 7.89
C VAL A 288 15.58 2.18 8.59
N GLN A 289 16.61 1.76 7.85
CA GLN A 289 17.81 1.11 8.41
C GLN A 289 18.59 2.00 9.38
N ARG A 290 18.55 3.33 9.22
CA ARG A 290 19.15 4.25 10.20
C ARG A 290 18.42 4.26 11.54
N LEU A 291 17.12 3.99 11.55
CA LEU A 291 16.28 3.98 12.74
C LEU A 291 16.18 2.57 13.34
N ALA A 292 16.15 1.54 12.49
CA ALA A 292 16.06 0.13 12.85
C ALA A 292 17.05 -0.70 12.01
N PRO A 293 18.33 -0.75 12.39
CA PRO A 293 19.38 -1.45 11.62
C PRO A 293 19.17 -2.95 11.48
N THR A 294 18.38 -3.54 12.37
CA THR A 294 18.08 -4.98 12.42
C THR A 294 16.76 -5.33 11.72
N LEU A 295 16.08 -4.35 11.09
CA LEU A 295 14.83 -4.62 10.39
C LEU A 295 15.11 -5.46 9.14
N HIS A 296 14.41 -6.59 9.00
CA HIS A 296 14.47 -7.44 7.82
C HIS A 296 13.87 -6.72 6.59
N PHE A 297 14.40 -7.01 5.41
CA PHE A 297 13.90 -6.48 4.15
C PHE A 297 14.23 -7.43 3.00
N VAL A 298 13.42 -7.43 1.96
CA VAL A 298 13.64 -8.24 0.75
C VAL A 298 13.54 -7.36 -0.50
N GLN A 299 14.42 -7.56 -1.48
CA GLN A 299 14.33 -6.84 -2.74
C GLN A 299 13.23 -7.45 -3.61
N VAL A 300 12.30 -6.63 -4.09
CA VAL A 300 11.14 -7.10 -4.86
C VAL A 300 11.21 -6.71 -6.34
N ALA A 301 11.99 -5.69 -6.67
CA ALA A 301 12.27 -5.26 -8.04
C ALA A 301 13.59 -4.46 -8.09
N PRO A 302 14.10 -4.08 -9.28
CA PRO A 302 15.25 -3.20 -9.37
C PRO A 302 14.98 -1.88 -8.62
N ALA A 303 15.87 -1.52 -7.70
CA ALA A 303 15.76 -0.34 -6.84
C ALA A 303 14.50 -0.25 -5.95
N LEU A 304 13.81 -1.37 -5.69
CA LEU A 304 12.66 -1.44 -4.79
C LEU A 304 12.79 -2.61 -3.81
N TRP A 305 12.52 -2.32 -2.53
CA TRP A 305 12.57 -3.29 -1.44
C TRP A 305 11.28 -3.29 -0.66
N MET A 306 10.93 -4.42 -0.07
CA MET A 306 9.82 -4.55 0.86
C MET A 306 10.37 -4.54 2.29
N VAL A 307 9.77 -3.72 3.15
CA VAL A 307 10.03 -3.67 4.59
C VAL A 307 8.74 -4.00 5.36
N PRO A 308 8.83 -4.65 6.54
CA PRO A 308 7.67 -4.92 7.39
C PRO A 308 6.90 -3.63 7.75
N THR A 309 5.58 -3.73 7.85
CA THR A 309 4.68 -2.60 8.20
C THR A 309 4.22 -2.61 9.66
N GLN A 310 4.40 -3.72 10.38
CA GLN A 310 4.02 -3.89 11.77
C GLN A 310 5.26 -3.98 12.68
N GLU A 311 5.12 -3.56 13.94
CA GLU A 311 6.14 -3.83 14.97
C GLU A 311 6.04 -5.30 15.40
N GLY A 312 7.05 -6.08 15.05
CA GLY A 312 7.12 -7.51 15.34
C GLY A 312 7.67 -8.29 14.16
N SER A 313 8.18 -9.49 14.42
CA SER A 313 8.66 -10.38 13.37
C SER A 313 7.49 -11.22 12.85
N GLU A 314 7.24 -11.17 11.55
CA GLU A 314 6.25 -12.03 10.89
C GLU A 314 6.86 -13.42 10.62
N THR A 315 6.02 -14.43 10.38
CA THR A 315 6.51 -15.80 10.11
C THR A 315 7.62 -15.84 9.03
N PRO A 316 7.53 -15.11 7.89
CA PRO A 316 8.59 -15.11 6.87
C PRO A 316 9.93 -14.53 7.32
N ASP A 317 9.97 -13.67 8.34
CA ASP A 317 11.22 -13.05 8.81
C ASP A 317 12.17 -14.07 9.46
N TYR A 318 11.66 -15.24 9.84
CA TYR A 318 12.43 -16.33 10.43
C TYR A 318 13.00 -17.31 9.38
N ILE A 319 12.81 -17.08 8.08
CA ILE A 319 13.41 -17.95 7.07
C ILE A 319 14.91 -17.70 6.95
N ASN A 320 15.72 -18.70 7.25
CA ASN A 320 17.18 -18.57 7.29
C ASN A 320 17.84 -18.78 5.93
N HIS A 321 19.11 -18.39 5.86
CA HIS A 321 19.97 -18.67 4.73
C HIS A 321 20.53 -20.10 4.73
N SER A 322 20.53 -20.76 3.57
CA SER A 322 21.40 -21.92 3.31
C SER A 322 22.08 -21.82 1.93
N CYS A 323 23.32 -22.29 1.84
CA CYS A 323 24.01 -22.48 0.56
C CYS A 323 23.54 -23.74 -0.20
N ASP A 324 22.77 -24.60 0.48
CA ASP A 324 22.03 -25.72 -0.11
C ASP A 324 20.56 -25.61 0.32
N PRO A 325 19.81 -24.64 -0.25
CA PRO A 325 18.46 -24.36 0.20
C PRO A 325 17.48 -25.45 -0.24
N ASN A 326 16.40 -25.61 0.52
CA ASN A 326 15.26 -26.45 0.14
C ASN A 326 14.06 -25.63 -0.37
N CYS A 327 14.10 -24.31 -0.22
CA CYS A 327 13.10 -23.38 -0.71
C CYS A 327 13.71 -22.36 -1.67
N GLY A 328 12.87 -21.77 -2.51
CA GLY A 328 13.26 -20.70 -3.41
C GLY A 328 12.09 -19.82 -3.81
N MET A 329 12.35 -18.82 -4.64
CA MET A 329 11.40 -17.76 -4.96
C MET A 329 10.62 -18.10 -6.23
N LEU A 330 9.30 -18.25 -6.13
CA LEU A 330 8.43 -18.40 -7.30
C LEU A 330 8.30 -17.07 -8.05
N ASP A 331 8.00 -16.02 -7.28
CA ASP A 331 7.96 -14.63 -7.69
C ASP A 331 8.79 -13.76 -6.71
N SER A 332 8.59 -12.44 -6.68
CA SER A 332 9.37 -11.56 -5.79
C SER A 332 9.01 -11.64 -4.31
N VAL A 333 7.90 -12.27 -3.94
CA VAL A 333 7.38 -12.32 -2.55
C VAL A 333 6.95 -13.71 -2.11
N THR A 334 6.77 -14.67 -3.02
CA THR A 334 6.28 -16.01 -2.72
C THR A 334 7.42 -17.03 -2.62
N VAL A 335 7.52 -17.71 -1.48
CA VAL A 335 8.46 -18.81 -1.24
C VAL A 335 7.79 -20.16 -1.51
N VAL A 336 8.45 -21.01 -2.28
CA VAL A 336 8.00 -22.37 -2.61
C VAL A 336 9.07 -23.41 -2.31
N ALA A 337 8.63 -24.65 -2.09
CA ALA A 337 9.53 -25.79 -1.95
C ALA A 337 10.20 -26.16 -3.30
N MET A 338 11.53 -26.32 -3.31
CA MET A 338 12.29 -26.73 -4.51
C MET A 338 12.33 -28.24 -4.72
N ARG A 339 12.07 -28.99 -3.64
CA ARG A 339 12.00 -30.45 -3.54
C ARG A 339 10.96 -30.84 -2.50
N ASP A 340 10.68 -32.12 -2.36
CA ASP A 340 9.95 -32.61 -1.20
C ASP A 340 10.76 -32.34 0.08
N ILE A 341 10.10 -31.88 1.13
CA ILE A 341 10.70 -31.51 2.42
C ILE A 341 10.03 -32.37 3.50
N GLY A 342 10.82 -33.14 4.25
CA GLY A 342 10.34 -33.97 5.35
C GLY A 342 9.87 -33.12 6.53
N ALA A 343 9.09 -33.74 7.43
CA ALA A 343 8.70 -33.12 8.69
C ALA A 343 9.93 -32.87 9.59
N GLY A 344 10.01 -31.71 10.23
CA GLY A 344 11.10 -31.29 11.09
C GLY A 344 12.34 -30.75 10.37
N GLU A 345 12.33 -30.68 9.03
CA GLU A 345 13.39 -29.98 8.28
C GLU A 345 13.24 -28.47 8.40
N GLU A 346 14.36 -27.75 8.52
CA GLU A 346 14.39 -26.28 8.50
C GLU A 346 14.17 -25.77 7.07
N LEU A 347 13.28 -24.80 6.91
CA LEU A 347 13.10 -24.07 5.67
C LEU A 347 14.21 -23.03 5.49
N SER A 348 14.83 -23.02 4.32
CA SER A 348 15.88 -22.06 3.99
C SER A 348 15.85 -21.66 2.52
N ILE A 349 16.23 -20.40 2.26
CA ILE A 349 16.46 -19.85 0.93
C ILE A 349 17.92 -19.43 0.78
N ASP A 350 18.40 -19.31 -0.45
CA ASP A 350 19.70 -18.71 -0.71
C ASP A 350 19.58 -17.18 -0.83
N TYR A 351 19.91 -16.44 0.22
CA TYR A 351 19.90 -14.96 0.19
C TYR A 351 20.70 -14.33 -0.96
N GLY A 352 21.73 -15.02 -1.47
CA GLY A 352 22.48 -14.56 -2.64
C GLY A 352 21.69 -14.55 -3.95
N THR A 353 20.47 -15.10 -3.95
CA THR A 353 19.57 -15.17 -5.11
C THR A 353 18.46 -14.12 -5.11
N VAL A 354 18.24 -13.42 -3.98
CA VAL A 354 17.09 -12.51 -3.81
C VAL A 354 17.46 -11.03 -3.84
N MET A 355 18.73 -10.71 -4.10
CA MET A 355 19.23 -9.34 -4.18
C MET A 355 20.26 -9.18 -5.29
N ASP A 356 20.28 -8.02 -5.95
CA ASP A 356 21.11 -7.77 -7.13
C ASP A 356 22.18 -6.69 -6.97
N GLU A 357 22.14 -5.98 -5.83
CA GLU A 357 23.06 -4.93 -5.42
C GLU A 357 23.20 -4.91 -3.89
N SER A 358 24.38 -4.49 -3.40
CA SER A 358 24.49 -4.09 -2.00
C SER A 358 23.99 -2.67 -1.84
N ILE A 359 23.31 -2.40 -0.73
CA ILE A 359 23.08 -1.04 -0.29
C ILE A 359 24.40 -0.58 0.33
N GLU A 360 25.30 -0.11 -0.53
CA GLU A 360 26.75 0.10 -0.27
C GLU A 360 27.08 0.79 1.06
N SER A 361 26.18 1.63 1.59
CA SER A 361 26.39 2.32 2.85
C SER A 361 26.14 1.49 4.11
N THR A 362 25.55 0.29 4.00
CA THR A 362 25.20 -0.53 5.17
C THR A 362 26.00 -1.82 5.27
N GLY A 363 26.32 -2.47 4.14
CA GLY A 363 27.07 -3.73 4.13
C GLY A 363 26.37 -4.90 4.83
N LEU A 364 25.10 -4.74 5.22
CA LEU A 364 24.33 -5.71 6.01
C LEU A 364 23.99 -6.97 5.21
N GLU A 365 24.03 -6.90 3.88
CA GLU A 365 23.68 -8.00 2.99
C GLU A 365 24.86 -8.94 2.71
N THR A 366 26.06 -8.62 3.22
CA THR A 366 27.24 -9.48 3.15
C THR A 366 27.58 -10.00 4.53
N PHE A 367 27.63 -11.33 4.68
CA PHE A 367 27.86 -11.96 5.97
C PHE A 367 28.68 -13.24 5.83
N ASP A 368 29.34 -13.63 6.92
CA ASP A 368 30.02 -14.91 7.01
C ASP A 368 28.99 -16.00 7.32
N CYS A 369 29.02 -17.10 6.56
CA CYS A 369 27.97 -18.10 6.55
C CYS A 369 28.39 -19.38 7.28
N CYS A 370 27.50 -19.82 8.19
CA CYS A 370 27.64 -21.00 9.03
C CYS A 370 26.55 -22.05 8.80
N CYS A 371 25.84 -22.03 7.66
CA CYS A 371 24.68 -22.89 7.37
C CYS A 371 24.90 -24.42 7.40
N GLY A 372 26.13 -24.90 7.61
CA GLY A 372 26.44 -26.32 7.72
C GLY A 372 26.39 -27.13 6.41
N ALA A 373 25.89 -26.57 5.30
CA ALA A 373 25.86 -27.24 4.01
C ALA A 373 27.27 -27.67 3.55
N ALA A 374 27.38 -28.85 2.93
CA ALA A 374 28.65 -29.36 2.39
C ALA A 374 29.28 -28.41 1.36
N CYS A 375 28.45 -27.67 0.63
CA CYS A 375 28.83 -26.64 -0.33
C CYS A 375 28.75 -25.21 0.24
N CYS A 376 28.87 -25.04 1.56
CA CYS A 376 28.83 -23.72 2.19
C CYS A 376 29.89 -22.78 1.59
N ARG A 377 29.45 -21.61 1.12
CA ARG A 377 30.31 -20.57 0.52
C ARG A 377 31.20 -19.85 1.53
N ARG A 378 30.96 -20.03 2.83
CA ARG A 378 31.61 -19.32 3.96
C ARG A 378 31.40 -17.82 4.02
N ARG A 379 31.16 -17.16 2.89
CA ARG A 379 30.75 -15.77 2.79
C ARG A 379 29.69 -15.64 1.71
N VAL A 380 28.58 -15.02 2.06
CA VAL A 380 27.45 -14.77 1.17
C VAL A 380 27.46 -13.31 0.77
N THR A 381 27.19 -13.03 -0.50
CA THR A 381 27.17 -11.66 -1.03
C THR A 381 25.95 -11.42 -1.93
N PRO A 382 25.51 -10.16 -2.11
CA PRO A 382 24.48 -9.80 -3.10
C PRO A 382 24.89 -10.04 -4.56
N ARG A 383 26.10 -10.53 -4.80
CA ARG A 383 26.62 -10.86 -6.14
C ARG A 383 26.66 -12.36 -6.41
N ASP A 384 26.24 -13.18 -5.44
CA ASP A 384 26.35 -14.63 -5.54
C ASP A 384 25.44 -15.24 -6.61
N TYR A 385 24.34 -14.58 -6.98
CA TYR A 385 23.53 -14.94 -8.15
C TYR A 385 24.36 -15.07 -9.44
N MET A 386 25.52 -14.40 -9.52
CA MET A 386 26.38 -14.50 -10.68
C MET A 386 27.17 -15.81 -10.75
N ARG A 387 27.30 -16.55 -9.65
CA ARG A 387 28.08 -17.78 -9.59
C ARG A 387 27.35 -18.94 -10.26
N GLN A 388 28.08 -19.75 -11.02
CA GLN A 388 27.49 -20.87 -11.76
C GLN A 388 26.86 -21.91 -10.83
N ASP A 389 27.52 -22.24 -9.72
CA ASP A 389 27.02 -23.23 -8.75
C ASP A 389 25.70 -22.81 -8.08
N VAL A 390 25.51 -21.51 -7.83
CA VAL A 390 24.25 -20.95 -7.30
C VAL A 390 23.15 -21.02 -8.36
N ARG A 391 23.46 -20.65 -9.61
CA ARG A 391 22.51 -20.73 -10.73
C ARG A 391 22.06 -22.15 -11.01
N ASP A 392 22.97 -23.12 -11.04
CA ASP A 392 22.67 -24.52 -11.31
C ASP A 392 21.79 -25.15 -10.22
N ARG A 393 21.93 -24.68 -8.98
CA ARG A 393 21.17 -25.17 -7.82
C ARG A 393 19.79 -24.54 -7.73
N CYS A 394 19.70 -23.22 -7.90
CA CYS A 394 18.46 -22.48 -7.70
C CYS A 394 17.63 -22.34 -8.99
N GLN A 395 18.19 -22.59 -10.16
CA GLN A 395 17.51 -22.73 -11.46
C GLN A 395 16.37 -21.72 -11.68
N ASP A 396 15.11 -22.17 -11.67
CA ASP A 396 13.92 -21.37 -11.94
C ASP A 396 13.44 -20.56 -10.73
N TYR A 397 14.02 -20.78 -9.55
CA TYR A 397 13.59 -20.24 -8.26
C TYR A 397 14.26 -18.91 -7.88
N PHE A 398 14.66 -18.13 -8.89
CA PHE A 398 15.07 -16.73 -8.72
C PHE A 398 13.86 -15.80 -8.84
N PRO A 399 13.81 -14.68 -8.12
CA PRO A 399 12.81 -13.64 -8.37
C PRO A 399 12.79 -13.20 -9.84
N PRO A 400 11.63 -12.76 -10.38
CA PRO A 400 11.50 -12.37 -11.79
C PRO A 400 12.53 -11.34 -12.25
N PHE A 401 12.84 -10.34 -11.43
CA PHE A 401 13.82 -9.31 -11.77
C PHE A 401 15.26 -9.85 -11.85
N MET A 402 15.59 -10.84 -11.02
CA MET A 402 16.87 -11.54 -11.05
C MET A 402 17.00 -12.41 -12.30
N ARG A 403 15.93 -13.14 -12.66
CA ARG A 403 15.87 -13.91 -13.91
C ARG A 403 16.08 -13.01 -15.13
N ALA A 404 15.43 -11.85 -15.16
CA ALA A 404 15.61 -10.86 -16.22
C ALA A 404 17.06 -10.34 -16.29
N LYS A 405 17.68 -10.05 -15.15
CA LYS A 405 19.08 -9.61 -15.07
C LYS A 405 20.07 -10.68 -15.54
N LEU A 406 19.85 -11.93 -15.16
CA LEU A 406 20.65 -13.07 -15.60
C LEU A 406 20.56 -13.27 -17.13
N ALA A 407 19.34 -13.20 -17.68
CA ALA A 407 19.12 -13.29 -19.12
C ALA A 407 19.84 -12.16 -19.88
N ALA A 408 19.77 -10.93 -19.38
CA ALA A 408 20.45 -9.78 -19.97
C ALA A 408 21.99 -9.84 -19.93
N THR A 409 22.57 -10.64 -19.04
CA THR A 409 24.04 -10.81 -18.92
C THR A 409 24.58 -11.90 -19.86
N THR A 410 23.69 -12.72 -20.44
CA THR A 410 24.05 -13.85 -21.31
C THR A 410 23.90 -13.51 -22.80
N MET A 411 23.40 -12.31 -23.11
CA MET A 411 23.44 -11.66 -24.44
C MET A 411 24.66 -10.76 -24.53
#